data_AF-A0A0Q5JXJ0-F1
#
_entry.id   AF-A0A0Q5JXJ0-F1
#
_cell.length_a   1.000
_cell.length_b   1.000
_cell.length_c   1.000
_cell.angle_alpha   90.00
_cell.angle_beta   90.00
_cell.angle_gamma   90.00
#
_symmetry.space_group_name_H-M   'P 1'
#
loop_
_entity.id
_entity.type
_entity.pdbx_description
1 polymer ?
#
loop_
_entity_poly.entity_id
_entity_poly.type
_entity_poly.pdbx_seq_one_letter_code
_entity_poly.pdbx_strand_id
1 'polypeptide(L)'
;MLILEGRYHVAPNKRLTISADTTGLPKGGSLADLEALNKACLLNDGRCEVQVTTQNGLMQGTLVERQGRQFHRRLFEGYLAFPARV
;
A
#
# COMPACT_ATOMS: atom_id res chain seq x y z
N MET A 1 4.38 10.79 4.51
CA MET A 1 3.35 10.40 3.52
C MET A 1 3.99 10.00 2.20
N LEU A 2 3.82 8.76 1.77
CA LEU A 2 4.31 8.18 0.52
C LEU A 2 3.19 8.20 -0.54
N ILE A 3 3.47 8.60 -1.77
CA ILE A 3 2.50 8.55 -2.87
C ILE A 3 2.84 7.33 -3.73
N LEU A 4 1.87 6.43 -3.91
CA LEU A 4 2.05 5.28 -4.81
C LEU A 4 1.53 5.65 -6.21
N GLU A 5 2.33 5.36 -7.22
CA GLU A 5 2.07 5.69 -8.62
C GLU A 5 1.30 4.58 -9.35
N GLY A 6 1.23 3.39 -8.76
CA GLY A 6 0.47 2.25 -9.27
C GLY A 6 -1.03 2.51 -9.35
N ARG A 7 -1.68 1.83 -10.28
CA ARG A 7 -3.14 1.81 -10.39
C ARG A 7 -3.69 0.74 -9.46
N TYR A 8 -4.11 1.15 -8.27
CA TYR A 8 -4.70 0.25 -7.29
C TYR A 8 -6.22 0.20 -7.41
N HIS A 9 -6.77 -1.00 -7.55
CA HIS A 9 -8.21 -1.24 -7.49
C HIS A 9 -8.62 -1.51 -6.04
N VAL A 10 -9.07 -0.47 -5.34
CA VAL A 10 -9.54 -0.56 -3.95
C VAL A 10 -10.92 0.08 -3.87
N ALA A 11 -11.88 -0.65 -3.32
CA ALA A 11 -13.18 -0.07 -3.00
C ALA A 11 -13.09 0.77 -1.71
N PRO A 12 -13.92 1.82 -1.57
CA PRO A 12 -13.94 2.64 -0.36
C PRO A 12 -14.15 1.78 0.90
N ASN A 13 -13.42 2.09 1.98
CA ASN A 13 -13.46 1.36 3.25
C ASN A 13 -13.02 -0.12 3.17
N LYS A 14 -12.43 -0.56 2.04
CA LYS A 14 -11.81 -1.87 1.95
C LYS A 14 -10.34 -1.79 2.30
N ARG A 15 -9.84 -2.92 2.79
CA ARG A 15 -8.43 -3.12 3.09
C ARG A 15 -7.66 -3.22 1.78
N LEU A 16 -6.63 -2.40 1.63
CA LEU A 16 -5.61 -2.59 0.62
C LEU A 16 -4.55 -3.54 1.18
N THR A 17 -4.26 -4.60 0.42
CA THR A 17 -3.14 -5.50 0.69
C THR A 17 -2.22 -5.46 -0.54
N ILE A 18 -0.97 -5.04 -0.32
CA ILE A 18 0.10 -5.07 -1.31
C ILE A 18 1.07 -6.16 -0.88
N SER A 19 1.19 -7.19 -1.70
CA SER A 19 2.20 -8.23 -1.51
C SER A 19 3.53 -7.79 -2.09
N ALA A 20 4.62 -7.91 -1.33
CA ALA A 20 5.99 -7.74 -1.81
C ALA A 20 6.52 -8.93 -2.62
N ASP A 21 5.61 -9.65 -3.26
CA ASP A 21 5.95 -10.73 -4.17
C ASP A 21 5.93 -10.17 -5.60
N THR A 22 7.10 -10.13 -6.23
CA THR A 22 7.25 -9.68 -7.62
C THR A 22 6.52 -10.57 -8.61
N THR A 23 6.14 -11.80 -8.21
CA THR A 23 5.36 -12.73 -9.03
C THR A 23 3.85 -12.51 -8.93
N GLY A 24 3.38 -11.60 -8.06
CA GLY A 24 1.96 -11.41 -7.76
C GLY A 24 1.61 -9.96 -7.42
N LEU A 25 2.25 -8.99 -8.09
CA LEU A 25 1.84 -7.58 -7.99
C LEU A 25 0.33 -7.48 -8.29
N PRO A 26 -0.46 -6.80 -7.43
CA PRO A 26 -1.86 -6.54 -7.76
C PRO A 26 -1.91 -5.87 -9.13
N LYS A 27 -2.87 -6.24 -9.99
CA LYS A 27 -2.99 -5.70 -11.35
C LYS A 27 -2.90 -4.17 -11.32
N GLY A 28 -1.75 -3.62 -11.75
CA GLY A 28 -1.47 -2.18 -11.75
C GLY A 28 -0.47 -1.67 -10.70
N GLY A 29 0.04 -2.50 -9.78
CA GLY A 29 1.09 -2.11 -8.83
C GLY A 29 2.45 -1.95 -9.50
N SER A 30 3.22 -0.92 -9.12
CA SER A 30 4.58 -0.70 -9.61
C SER A 30 5.63 -1.34 -8.71
N LEU A 31 6.71 -1.87 -9.29
CA LEU A 31 7.91 -2.28 -8.54
C LEU A 31 8.51 -1.11 -7.76
N ALA A 32 8.46 0.11 -8.33
CA ALA A 32 8.92 1.32 -7.67
C ALA A 32 8.12 1.63 -6.39
N ASP A 33 6.80 1.40 -6.41
CA ASP A 33 5.94 1.55 -5.24
C ASP A 33 6.33 0.58 -4.13
N LEU A 34 6.71 -0.65 -4.51
CA LEU A 34 7.13 -1.67 -3.56
C LEU A 34 8.44 -1.29 -2.85
N GLU A 35 9.41 -0.79 -3.60
CA GLU A 35 10.68 -0.31 -3.04
C GLU A 35 10.46 0.91 -2.16
N ALA A 36 9.61 1.84 -2.60
CA ALA A 36 9.28 3.03 -1.83
C ALA A 36 8.52 2.69 -0.55
N LEU A 37 7.61 1.71 -0.59
CA LEU A 37 6.93 1.16 0.58
C LEU A 37 7.93 0.54 1.54
N ASN A 38 8.80 -0.37 1.07
CA ASN A 38 9.82 -0.97 1.94
C ASN A 38 10.65 0.08 2.67
N LYS A 39 11.12 1.12 1.97
CA LYS A 39 11.90 2.20 2.59
C LYS A 39 11.06 3.00 3.58
N ALA A 40 9.85 3.40 3.20
CA ALA A 40 8.99 4.22 4.05
C ALA A 40 8.51 3.48 5.31
N CYS A 41 8.17 2.19 5.19
CA CYS A 41 7.74 1.37 6.33
C CYS A 41 8.93 1.05 7.25
N LEU A 42 10.11 0.74 6.71
CA LEU A 42 11.33 0.49 7.50
C LEU A 42 11.70 1.71 8.36
N LEU A 43 11.55 2.92 7.83
CA LEU A 43 11.85 4.17 8.53
C LEU A 43 10.83 4.52 9.64
N ASN A 44 9.65 3.91 9.62
CA ASN A 44 8.51 4.27 10.47
C ASN A 44 7.99 3.05 11.27
N ASP A 45 8.90 2.18 11.71
CA ASP A 45 8.59 1.02 12.55
C ASP A 45 7.51 0.09 11.96
N GLY A 46 7.60 -0.14 10.65
CA GLY A 46 6.66 -0.97 9.90
C GLY A 46 5.33 -0.30 9.57
N ARG A 47 5.16 1.00 9.83
CA ARG A 47 3.94 1.76 9.50
C ARG A 47 4.23 2.79 8.43
N CYS A 48 3.39 2.92 7.43
CA CYS A 48 3.69 3.75 6.28
C CYS A 48 2.39 4.41 5.81
N GLU A 49 2.33 5.73 5.98
CA GLU A 49 1.24 6.52 5.44
C GLU A 49 1.36 6.57 3.93
N VAL A 50 0.30 6.15 3.25
CA VAL A 50 0.24 6.11 1.79
C VAL A 50 -0.90 6.96 1.27
N GLN A 51 -0.69 7.49 0.08
CA GLN A 51 -1.70 8.08 -0.76
C GLN A 51 -1.68 7.36 -2.09
N VAL A 52 -2.84 6.93 -2.57
CA VAL A 52 -2.99 6.16 -3.80
C VAL A 52 -4.07 6.77 -4.67
N THR A 53 -3.84 6.74 -5.99
CA THR A 53 -4.87 7.11 -6.96
C THR A 53 -5.64 5.87 -7.35
N THR A 54 -6.92 5.81 -7.01
CA THR A 54 -7.83 4.72 -7.40
C THR A 54 -8.80 5.18 -8.49
N GLN A 55 -9.53 4.24 -9.08
CA GLN A 55 -10.64 4.54 -10.00
C GLN A 55 -11.75 5.41 -9.36
N ASN A 56 -11.85 5.43 -8.03
CA ASN A 56 -12.86 6.19 -7.30
C ASN A 56 -12.36 7.58 -6.87
N GLY A 57 -11.07 7.89 -7.12
CA GLY A 57 -10.41 9.11 -6.67
C GLY A 57 -9.20 8.84 -5.78
N LEU A 58 -8.64 9.94 -5.25
CA LEU A 58 -7.51 9.93 -4.34
C LEU A 58 -7.93 9.33 -2.99
N MET A 59 -7.20 8.34 -2.51
CA MET A 59 -7.43 7.75 -1.19
C MET A 59 -6.12 7.78 -0.39
N GLN A 60 -6.22 7.89 0.92
CA GLN A 60 -5.08 7.90 1.84
C GLN A 60 -5.35 7.01 3.05
N GLY A 61 -4.28 6.54 3.68
CA GLY A 61 -4.35 5.75 4.90
C GLY A 61 -2.97 5.26 5.32
N THR A 62 -2.95 4.33 6.27
CA THR A 62 -1.71 3.76 6.79
C THR A 62 -1.65 2.28 6.45
N LEU A 63 -0.60 1.88 5.75
CA LEU A 63 -0.24 0.46 5.59
C LEU A 63 0.68 0.04 6.72
N VAL A 64 0.53 -1.21 7.14
CA VAL A 64 1.41 -1.84 8.11
C VAL A 64 2.10 -3.02 7.46
N GLU A 65 3.42 -3.08 7.59
CA GLU A 65 4.21 -4.23 7.21
C GLU A 65 3.91 -5.39 8.16
N ARG A 66 3.40 -6.47 7.61
CA ARG A 66 3.28 -7.76 8.27
C ARG A 66 4.29 -8.73 7.67
N GLN A 67 5.09 -9.32 8.55
CA GLN A 67 5.92 -10.46 8.19
C GLN A 67 4.99 -11.67 7.99
N GLY A 68 4.82 -12.10 6.74
CA GLY A 68 4.04 -13.30 6.43
C GLY A 68 4.66 -14.52 7.11
N ARG A 69 3.86 -15.28 7.86
CA ARG A 69 4.29 -16.52 8.55
C ARG A 69 4.73 -17.64 7.60
N GLN A 70 4.44 -17.51 6.30
CA GLN A 70 4.79 -18.47 5.27
C GLN A 70 5.55 -17.73 4.15
N PHE A 71 6.81 -18.13 3.92
CA PHE A 71 7.62 -17.82 2.74
C PHE A 71 8.27 -16.43 2.61
N HIS A 72 8.89 -15.85 3.65
CA HIS A 72 9.70 -14.61 3.52
C HIS A 72 8.98 -13.44 2.81
N ARG A 73 7.65 -13.50 2.71
CA ARG A 73 6.83 -12.54 1.97
C ARG A 73 6.45 -11.42 2.92
N ARG A 74 6.96 -10.22 2.63
CA ARG A 74 6.50 -8.99 3.29
C ARG A 74 5.14 -8.62 2.69
N LEU A 75 4.16 -8.38 3.55
CA LEU A 75 2.83 -7.94 3.15
C LEU A 75 2.61 -6.55 3.75
N PHE A 76 2.16 -5.61 2.93
CA PHE A 76 1.74 -4.29 3.40
C PHE A 76 0.22 -4.25 3.38
N GLU A 77 -0.40 -4.05 4.54
CA GLU A 77 -1.85 -4.08 4.64
C GLU A 77 -2.40 -2.97 5.51
N GLY A 78 -3.49 -2.36 5.06
CA GLY A 78 -4.08 -1.21 5.75
C GLY A 78 -5.40 -0.77 5.14
N TYR A 79 -6.10 0.12 5.84
CA TYR A 79 -7.35 0.70 5.37
C TYR A 79 -7.07 2.03 4.69
N LEU A 80 -7.73 2.23 3.55
CA LEU A 80 -7.69 3.50 2.83
C LEU A 80 -9.08 4.15 2.88
N ALA A 81 -9.08 5.46 3.07
CA ALA A 81 -10.27 6.29 3.04
C ALA A 81 -10.04 7.47 2.09
N PHE A 82 -11.13 8.10 1.65
CA PHE A 82 -11.01 9.39 0.97
C PHE A 82 -10.44 10.42 1.95
N PRO A 83 -9.56 11.33 1.50
CA PRO A 83 -9.12 12.44 2.33
C PRO A 83 -10.34 13.23 2.79
N ALA A 84 -10.39 13.59 4.08
CA ALA A 84 -11.43 14.48 4.58
C ALA A 84 -11.37 15.78 3.77
N ARG A 85 -12.51 16.21 3.22
CA ARG A 85 -12.60 17.54 2.61
C ARG A 85 -12.39 18.56 3.73
N VAL A 86 -11.28 19.28 3.66
CA VAL A 86 -11.02 20.46 4.49
C VAL A 86 -11.85 21.62 3.96
#